data_AF-A0A7X5CAY9-F1
#
_entry.id   AF-A0A7X5CAY9-F1
#
_cell.length_a   1.000
_cell.length_b   1.000
_cell.length_c   1.000
_cell.angle_alpha   90.00
_cell.angle_beta   90.00
_cell.angle_gamma   90.00
#
_symmetry.space_group_name_H-M   'P 1'
#
loop_
_entity.id
_entity.type
_entity.pdbx_description
1 polymer ?
#
loop_
_entity_poly.entity_id
_entity_poly.type
_entity_poly.pdbx_seq_one_letter_code
_entity_poly.pdbx_strand_id
1 'polypeptide(L)'
;MLAVGLAWILIVAGLPMHGMEVQAEEQSGNFEYEVNEDGNSVTITGYTGSDRDVVIPSEISKKQVTSIGDWAFAECSGLTSISIPESVTSIGDSAFSRCRA
;
A
#
# COMPACT_ATOMS: atom_id res chain seq x y z
N MET A 1 33.46 -13.83 -7.74
CA MET A 1 32.24 -13.03 -7.52
C MET A 1 31.48 -13.68 -6.37
N LEU A 2 31.89 -13.40 -5.14
CA LEU A 2 31.28 -13.94 -3.92
C LEU A 2 31.35 -12.89 -2.80
N ALA A 3 30.30 -12.92 -1.98
CA ALA A 3 30.12 -12.31 -0.66
C ALA A 3 29.84 -10.78 -0.68
N VAL A 4 28.89 -10.24 0.08
CA VAL A 4 28.44 -10.60 1.43
C VAL A 4 26.96 -10.23 1.63
N GLY A 5 26.23 -11.07 2.35
CA GLY A 5 25.00 -10.66 3.03
C GLY A 5 25.28 -9.92 4.33
N LEU A 6 24.23 -9.29 4.87
CA LEU A 6 23.91 -8.98 6.27
C LEU A 6 23.34 -7.55 6.40
N ALA A 7 22.08 -7.50 6.83
CA ALA A 7 21.28 -6.30 7.09
C ALA A 7 21.59 -5.72 8.47
N TRP A 8 21.95 -4.43 8.60
CA TRP A 8 21.81 -3.64 9.83
C TRP A 8 21.61 -2.14 9.50
N ILE A 9 20.56 -1.56 10.11
CA ILE A 9 20.03 -0.19 9.98
C ILE A 9 21.07 0.87 10.39
N LEU A 10 21.15 2.01 9.66
CA LEU A 10 21.57 3.29 10.25
C LEU A 10 20.76 4.46 9.68
N ILE A 11 20.09 5.13 10.60
CA ILE A 11 19.42 6.43 10.50
C ILE A 11 20.38 7.47 9.91
N VAL A 12 19.95 8.26 8.92
CA VAL A 12 20.59 9.55 8.62
C VAL A 12 19.58 10.68 8.75
N ALA A 13 19.61 11.31 9.92
CA ALA A 13 19.04 12.63 10.15
C ALA A 13 20.02 13.69 9.64
N GLY A 14 19.58 14.51 8.69
CA GLY A 14 20.02 15.91 8.48
C GLY A 14 21.28 16.18 7.63
N LEU A 15 21.07 17.00 6.59
CA LEU A 15 21.95 18.02 5.93
C LEU A 15 22.22 17.82 4.40
N PRO A 16 22.35 18.91 3.59
CA PRO A 16 21.26 19.33 2.70
C PRO A 16 21.64 19.52 1.21
N MET A 17 20.59 19.73 0.40
CA MET A 17 20.52 20.51 -0.86
C MET A 17 21.60 20.26 -1.93
N HIS A 18 21.28 19.44 -2.93
CA HIS A 18 21.15 19.84 -4.35
C HIS A 18 21.07 18.58 -5.23
N GLY A 19 19.92 18.37 -5.90
CA GLY A 19 19.89 17.69 -7.19
C GLY A 19 19.87 16.16 -7.21
N MET A 20 18.98 15.52 -6.46
CA MET A 20 18.47 14.18 -6.82
C MET A 20 16.99 14.12 -6.45
N GLU A 21 16.10 14.01 -7.44
CA GLU A 21 14.76 13.48 -7.19
C GLU A 21 14.91 12.02 -6.75
N VAL A 22 15.03 11.84 -5.44
CA VAL A 22 14.71 10.58 -4.77
C VAL A 22 13.23 10.34 -5.04
N GLN A 23 12.83 9.17 -5.55
CA GLN A 23 11.62 8.47 -5.12
C GLN A 23 11.75 6.97 -5.46
N ALA A 24 12.41 6.24 -4.58
CA ALA A 24 12.09 4.84 -4.36
C ALA A 24 11.99 4.66 -2.85
N GLU A 25 10.97 5.28 -2.27
CA GLU A 25 10.51 4.89 -0.94
C GLU A 25 9.83 3.53 -1.14
N GLU A 26 10.35 2.48 -0.52
CA GLU A 26 9.57 1.26 -0.33
C GLU A 26 8.31 1.63 0.43
N GLN A 27 7.18 1.83 -0.25
CA GLN A 27 5.94 2.19 0.42
C GLN A 27 4.85 1.22 0.03
N SER A 28 4.87 0.08 0.73
CA SER A 28 3.63 -0.62 1.07
C SER A 28 2.73 0.24 1.96
N GLY A 29 3.26 1.28 2.62
CA GLY A 29 2.51 2.13 3.55
C GLY A 29 1.77 1.29 4.59
N ASN A 30 0.50 1.61 4.80
CA ASN A 30 -0.42 0.87 5.66
C ASN A 30 -1.19 -0.24 4.91
N PHE A 31 -0.86 -0.50 3.64
CA PHE A 31 -1.59 -1.45 2.79
C PHE A 31 -0.84 -2.78 2.72
N GLU A 32 -1.53 -3.86 3.05
CA GLU A 32 -1.10 -5.22 2.78
C GLU A 32 -1.60 -5.63 1.39
N TYR A 33 -0.75 -6.30 0.61
CA TYR A 33 -1.09 -6.67 -0.76
C TYR A 33 -0.47 -8.00 -1.18
N GLU A 34 -1.12 -8.65 -2.13
CA GLU A 34 -0.66 -9.84 -2.82
C GLU A 34 -0.48 -9.56 -4.31
N VAL A 35 0.59 -10.11 -4.91
CA VAL A 35 0.83 -10.02 -6.35
C VAL A 35 0.00 -11.10 -7.05
N ASN A 36 -0.78 -10.69 -8.04
CA ASN A 36 -1.62 -11.61 -8.81
C ASN A 36 -0.77 -12.48 -9.76
N GLU A 37 -1.38 -13.53 -10.32
CA GLU A 37 -0.70 -14.51 -11.19
C GLU A 37 -0.08 -13.87 -12.46
N ASP A 38 -0.62 -12.75 -12.93
CA ASP A 38 -0.07 -11.99 -14.06
C ASP A 38 1.27 -11.32 -13.74
N GLY A 39 1.62 -11.19 -12.46
CA GLY A 39 2.87 -10.62 -11.98
C GLY A 39 2.99 -9.11 -12.16
N ASN A 40 1.99 -8.43 -12.72
CA ASN A 40 2.00 -7.00 -13.01
C ASN A 40 0.92 -6.23 -12.24
N SER A 41 0.00 -6.93 -11.61
CA SER A 41 -1.08 -6.39 -10.81
C SER A 41 -1.05 -6.90 -9.37
N VAL A 42 -1.69 -6.16 -8.47
CA VAL A 42 -1.82 -6.50 -7.05
C VAL A 42 -3.26 -6.40 -6.58
N THR A 43 -3.54 -7.19 -5.56
CA THR A 43 -4.77 -7.17 -4.78
C THR A 43 -4.45 -6.67 -3.37
N ILE A 44 -5.14 -5.62 -2.90
CA ILE A 44 -5.01 -5.16 -1.52
C ILE A 44 -5.75 -6.14 -0.62
N THR A 45 -5.05 -6.78 0.31
CA THR A 45 -5.63 -7.80 1.20
C THR A 45 -5.89 -7.28 2.60
N GLY A 46 -5.31 -6.13 2.95
CA GLY A 46 -5.45 -5.54 4.27
C GLY A 46 -5.07 -4.07 4.28
N TYR A 47 -5.62 -3.34 5.25
CA TYR A 47 -5.22 -2.00 5.58
C TYR A 47 -5.08 -1.88 7.10
N THR A 48 -3.88 -1.55 7.56
CA THR A 48 -3.52 -1.48 8.99
C THR A 48 -3.50 -0.05 9.51
N GLY A 49 -3.85 0.92 8.68
CA GLY A 49 -3.86 2.33 9.06
C GLY A 49 -5.09 2.70 9.87
N SER A 50 -5.06 3.91 10.43
CA SER A 50 -6.16 4.49 11.22
C SER A 50 -6.63 5.82 10.64
N ASP A 51 -6.30 6.09 9.38
CA ASP A 51 -6.66 7.33 8.71
C ASP A 51 -8.18 7.38 8.48
N ARG A 52 -8.73 8.59 8.57
CA ARG A 52 -10.15 8.84 8.31
C ARG A 52 -10.44 8.95 6.82
N ASP A 53 -9.50 9.52 6.09
CA ASP A 53 -9.58 9.73 4.65
C ASP A 53 -8.45 8.94 3.98
N VAL A 54 -8.81 7.80 3.41
CA VAL A 54 -7.85 6.88 2.78
C VAL A 54 -7.83 7.10 1.28
N VAL A 55 -6.63 7.20 0.71
CA VAL A 55 -6.45 7.23 -0.74
C VAL A 55 -5.71 5.96 -1.12
N ILE A 56 -6.39 5.07 -1.84
CA ILE A 56 -5.75 3.86 -2.36
C ILE A 56 -4.82 4.28 -3.51
N PRO A 57 -3.52 3.94 -3.45
CA PRO A 57 -2.61 4.22 -4.55
C PRO A 57 -3.01 3.39 -5.78
N SER A 58 -2.84 3.95 -6.99
CA SER A 58 -3.07 3.21 -8.24
C SER A 58 -1.94 2.21 -8.55
N GLU A 59 -0.79 2.35 -7.90
CA GLU A 59 0.40 1.51 -8.10
C GLU A 59 1.11 1.22 -6.77
N ILE A 60 1.46 -0.04 -6.51
CA ILE A 60 2.28 -0.48 -5.37
C ILE A 60 3.44 -1.32 -5.91
N SER A 61 4.68 -1.02 -5.51
CA SER A 61 5.88 -1.76 -5.96
C SER A 61 5.99 -1.90 -7.48
N LYS A 62 5.62 -0.85 -8.23
CA LYS A 62 5.57 -0.83 -9.71
C LYS A 62 4.57 -1.82 -10.31
N LYS A 63 3.51 -2.14 -9.58
CA LYS A 63 2.42 -3.02 -10.01
C LYS A 63 1.09 -2.31 -9.80
N GLN A 64 0.17 -2.53 -10.73
CA GLN A 64 -1.10 -1.82 -10.73
C GLN A 64 -2.06 -2.40 -9.68
N VAL A 65 -2.70 -1.55 -8.90
CA VAL A 65 -3.75 -1.97 -7.97
C VAL A 65 -5.02 -2.21 -8.77
N THR A 66 -5.43 -3.48 -8.86
CA THR A 66 -6.56 -3.90 -9.70
C THR A 66 -7.72 -4.45 -8.88
N SER A 67 -7.47 -4.85 -7.65
CA SER A 67 -8.49 -5.45 -6.78
C SER A 67 -8.32 -5.06 -5.32
N ILE A 68 -9.43 -5.02 -4.60
CA ILE A 68 -9.50 -4.98 -3.14
C ILE A 68 -10.05 -6.33 -2.69
N GLY A 69 -9.32 -7.03 -1.84
CA GLY A 69 -9.65 -8.36 -1.36
C GLY A 69 -10.75 -8.38 -0.31
N ASP A 70 -11.20 -9.59 0.03
CA ASP A 70 -12.21 -9.80 1.05
C ASP A 70 -11.74 -9.25 2.40
N TRP A 71 -12.61 -8.55 3.11
CA TRP A 71 -12.33 -7.96 4.43
C TRP A 71 -11.13 -6.99 4.49
N ALA A 72 -10.59 -6.51 3.36
CA ALA A 72 -9.33 -5.75 3.34
C ALA A 72 -9.34 -4.47 4.18
N PHE A 73 -10.50 -3.82 4.34
CA PHE A 73 -10.72 -2.65 5.19
C PHE A 73 -11.74 -2.95 6.28
N ALA A 74 -11.89 -4.21 6.68
CA ALA A 74 -12.84 -4.57 7.71
C ALA A 74 -12.46 -3.94 9.06
N GLU A 75 -13.49 -3.52 9.80
CA GLU A 75 -13.35 -2.93 11.15
C GLU A 75 -12.58 -1.60 11.20
N CYS A 76 -12.38 -0.92 10.05
CA CYS A 76 -11.86 0.44 9.99
C CYS A 76 -12.89 1.46 10.54
N SER A 77 -13.03 1.50 11.87
CA SER A 77 -14.03 2.26 12.63
C SER A 77 -13.84 3.79 12.64
N GLY A 78 -12.79 4.29 11.99
CA GLY A 78 -12.56 5.73 11.80
C GLY A 78 -12.64 6.18 10.34
N LEU A 79 -12.82 5.25 9.40
CA LEU A 79 -12.82 5.51 7.96
C LEU A 79 -14.09 6.28 7.57
N THR A 80 -13.94 7.55 7.21
CA THR A 80 -15.03 8.42 6.74
C THR A 80 -15.08 8.54 5.23
N SER A 81 -13.92 8.51 4.57
CA SER A 81 -13.81 8.62 3.12
C SER A 81 -12.75 7.67 2.58
N ILE A 82 -13.03 7.09 1.42
CA ILE A 82 -12.03 6.34 0.67
C ILE A 82 -12.07 6.69 -0.80
N SER A 83 -10.91 7.05 -1.35
CA SER A 83 -10.73 7.27 -2.79
C SER A 83 -10.15 6.02 -3.41
N ILE A 84 -10.93 5.40 -4.30
CA ILE A 84 -10.56 4.20 -5.04
C ILE A 84 -10.11 4.63 -6.45
N PRO A 85 -8.92 4.20 -6.92
CA PRO A 85 -8.46 4.54 -8.26
C PRO A 85 -9.24 3.78 -9.33
N GLU A 86 -9.33 4.37 -10.52
CA GLU A 86 -10.03 3.79 -11.69
C GLU A 86 -9.47 2.43 -12.15
N SER A 87 -8.24 2.10 -11.75
CA SER A 87 -7.61 0.81 -12.06
C SER A 87 -8.21 -0.36 -11.28
N VAL A 88 -8.91 -0.09 -10.16
CA VAL A 88 -9.57 -1.14 -9.37
C VAL A 88 -10.83 -1.59 -10.10
N THR A 89 -10.85 -2.86 -10.47
CA THR A 89 -11.94 -3.50 -11.21
C THR A 89 -12.77 -4.44 -10.36
N SER A 90 -12.24 -4.87 -9.20
CA SER A 90 -12.89 -5.85 -8.33
C SER A 90 -12.78 -5.45 -6.85
N ILE A 91 -13.87 -5.62 -6.11
CA ILE A 91 -13.94 -5.41 -4.66
C ILE A 91 -14.52 -6.68 -4.04
N GLY A 92 -13.78 -7.25 -3.10
CA GLY A 92 -14.10 -8.51 -2.43
C GLY A 92 -15.27 -8.41 -1.47
N ASP A 93 -15.74 -9.56 -1.01
CA ASP A 93 -16.83 -9.64 -0.06
C ASP A 93 -16.46 -8.94 1.25
N SER A 94 -17.42 -8.17 1.77
CA SER A 94 -17.26 -7.54 3.08
C SER A 94 -15.99 -6.67 3.22
N ALA A 95 -15.42 -6.19 2.11
CA ALA A 95 -14.17 -5.43 2.08
C ALA A 95 -14.19 -4.21 3.03
N PHE A 96 -15.34 -3.58 3.22
CA PHE A 96 -15.55 -2.44 4.12
C PHE A 96 -16.50 -2.77 5.29
N SER A 97 -16.58 -4.05 5.67
CA SER A 97 -17.50 -4.48 6.71
C SER A 97 -17.11 -3.87 8.05
N ARG A 98 -18.11 -3.42 8.82
CA ARG A 98 -17.94 -2.77 10.13
C ARG A 98 -17.07 -1.50 10.12
N CYS A 99 -16.85 -0.88 8.96
CA CYS A 99 -16.45 0.52 8.92
C CYS A 99 -17.59 1.35 9.52
N ARG A 100 -17.26 2.16 10.53
CA ARG A 100 -18.18 3.11 11.17
C ARG A 100 -17.58 4.49 10.99
N ALA A 101 -18.40 5.48 10.65
CA ALA A 101 -18.01 6.88 10.49
C ALA A 101 -18.28 7.69 11.76
#